data_AF-A0A2T4UIG1-F1
#
_entry.id   AF-A0A2T4UIG1-F1
#
_cell.length_a   1.000
_cell.length_b   1.000
_cell.length_c   1.000
_cell.angle_alpha   90.00
_cell.angle_beta   90.00
_cell.angle_gamma   90.00
#
_symmetry.space_group_name_H-M   'P 1'
#
loop_
_entity.id
_entity.type
_entity.pdbx_description
1 polymer ?
#
loop_
_entity_poly.entity_id
_entity_poly.type
_entity_poly.pdbx_seq_one_letter_code
_entity_poly.pdbx_strand_id
1 'polypeptide(L)'
;MAKNPLQLLTGLRIAVGVGAFVAPNTLGKLFGMDVDANPQASYMARLFGARDVALAVGTNATTGPSRATWIKIGVLTDAADVVSAVLGGRDGSLPKTTAVLGGLTAAGAVALGVAAANAGE
;
A
#
# COMPACT_ATOMS: atom_id res chain seq x y z
N MET A 1 -12.24 -21.89 3.99
CA MET A 1 -10.84 -21.60 4.36
C MET A 1 -10.67 -20.10 4.42
N ALA A 2 -10.48 -19.53 5.61
CA ALA A 2 -10.06 -18.13 5.70
C ALA A 2 -8.68 -18.02 5.03
N LYS A 3 -8.51 -17.10 4.08
CA LYS A 3 -7.23 -16.90 3.38
C LYS A 3 -6.17 -16.45 4.39
N ASN A 4 -4.95 -16.96 4.28
CA ASN A 4 -3.83 -16.60 5.16
C ASN A 4 -3.58 -15.07 5.09
N PRO A 5 -3.57 -14.34 6.23
CA PRO A 5 -3.36 -12.90 6.27
C PRO A 5 -2.07 -12.44 5.55
N LEU A 6 -0.99 -13.22 5.66
CA LEU A 6 0.27 -12.93 4.98
C LEU A 6 0.11 -12.98 3.45
N GLN A 7 -0.58 -13.99 2.93
CA GLN A 7 -0.83 -14.13 1.50
C GLN A 7 -1.73 -13.00 0.97
N LEU A 8 -2.73 -12.60 1.76
CA LEU A 8 -3.57 -11.45 1.43
C LEU A 8 -2.75 -10.15 1.41
N LEU A 9 -1.89 -9.94 2.41
CA LEU A 9 -1.04 -8.76 2.49
C LEU A 9 -0.10 -8.67 1.29
N THR A 10 0.66 -9.73 1.02
CA THR A 10 1.66 -9.72 -0.06
C THR A 10 1.00 -9.69 -1.43
N GLY A 11 -0.14 -10.38 -1.59
CA GLY A 11 -0.96 -10.29 -2.80
C GLY A 11 -1.49 -8.88 -3.06
N LEU A 12 -2.00 -8.20 -2.03
CA LEU A 12 -2.46 -6.81 -2.11
C LEU A 12 -1.33 -5.88 -2.53
N ARG A 13 -0.17 -5.95 -1.85
CA ARG A 13 1.01 -5.11 -2.15
C ARG A 13 1.52 -5.33 -3.57
N ILE A 14 1.56 -6.58 -4.04
CA ILE A 14 1.96 -6.87 -5.42
C ILE A 14 0.95 -6.29 -6.41
N ALA A 15 -0.35 -6.52 -6.21
CA ALA A 15 -1.38 -6.05 -7.12
C ALA A 15 -1.39 -4.51 -7.23
N VAL A 16 -1.40 -3.82 -6.08
CA VAL A 16 -1.37 -2.36 -6.04
C VAL A 16 -0.02 -1.83 -6.53
N GLY A 17 1.09 -2.38 -6.06
CA GLY A 17 2.43 -1.90 -6.38
C GLY A 17 2.79 -2.06 -7.85
N VAL A 18 2.52 -3.23 -8.45
CA VAL A 18 2.73 -3.46 -9.89
C VAL A 18 1.78 -2.57 -10.71
N GLY A 19 0.52 -2.45 -10.30
CA GLY A 19 -0.44 -1.56 -10.95
C GLY A 19 0.04 -0.10 -10.94
N ALA A 20 0.54 0.38 -9.80
CA ALA A 20 1.04 1.73 -9.63
C ALA A 20 2.33 1.98 -10.45
N PHE A 21 3.16 0.94 -10.61
CA PHE A 21 4.41 1.05 -11.37
C PHE A 21 4.17 1.01 -12.89
N VAL A 22 3.39 0.04 -13.36
CA VAL A 22 3.20 -0.24 -14.80
C VAL A 22 2.11 0.64 -15.40
N ALA A 23 1.01 0.86 -14.69
CA ALA A 23 -0.16 1.58 -15.17
C ALA A 23 -0.63 2.68 -14.17
N PRO A 24 0.25 3.62 -13.79
CA PRO A 24 -0.03 4.59 -12.72
C PRO A 24 -1.27 5.44 -12.97
N ASN A 25 -1.53 5.84 -14.22
CA ASN A 25 -2.67 6.70 -14.53
C ASN A 25 -3.99 5.92 -14.43
N THR A 26 -4.00 4.66 -14.88
CA THR A 26 -5.17 3.78 -14.77
C THR A 26 -5.49 3.50 -13.31
N LEU A 27 -4.47 3.15 -12.52
CA LEU A 27 -4.65 2.90 -11.10
C LEU A 27 -5.06 4.19 -10.37
N GLY A 28 -4.41 5.33 -10.66
CA GLY A 28 -4.78 6.63 -10.09
C GLY A 28 -6.26 6.96 -10.32
N LYS A 29 -6.78 6.78 -11.54
CA LYS A 29 -8.20 6.97 -11.86
C LYS A 29 -9.11 6.03 -11.06
N LEU A 30 -8.70 4.77 -10.85
CA LEU A 30 -9.45 3.81 -10.01
C LEU A 30 -9.53 4.28 -8.56
N PHE A 31 -8.47 4.92 -8.06
CA PHE A 31 -8.43 5.57 -6.75
C PHE A 31 -9.00 7.01 -6.78
N GLY A 32 -9.72 7.41 -7.83
CA GLY A 32 -10.39 8.69 -7.93
C GLY A 32 -9.48 9.91 -8.07
N MET A 33 -8.22 9.71 -8.48
CA MET A 33 -7.24 10.77 -8.71
C MET A 33 -7.50 11.46 -10.06
N ASP A 34 -7.38 12.79 -10.07
CA ASP A 34 -7.32 13.57 -11.30
C ASP A 34 -5.88 13.56 -11.84
N VAL A 35 -5.60 12.58 -12.70
CA VAL A 35 -4.26 12.34 -13.26
C VAL A 35 -3.88 13.34 -14.36
N ASP A 36 -4.87 13.99 -14.97
CA ASP A 36 -4.63 14.97 -16.05
C ASP A 36 -4.25 16.33 -15.45
N ALA A 37 -4.87 16.71 -14.33
CA ALA A 37 -4.47 17.89 -13.55
C ALA A 37 -3.15 17.70 -12.76
N ASN A 38 -2.69 16.46 -12.55
CA ASN A 38 -1.53 16.14 -11.71
C ASN A 38 -0.50 15.25 -12.43
N PRO A 39 0.23 15.77 -13.45
CA PRO A 39 1.15 14.95 -14.25
C PRO A 39 2.28 14.30 -13.45
N GLN A 40 2.71 14.93 -12.35
CA GLN A 40 3.74 14.41 -11.45
C GLN A 40 3.26 13.20 -10.62
N ALA A 41 1.95 12.99 -10.49
CA ALA A 41 1.39 11.89 -9.71
C ALA A 41 1.80 10.52 -10.29
N SER A 42 1.98 10.43 -11.61
CA SER A 42 2.42 9.19 -12.25
C SER A 42 3.86 8.80 -11.88
N TYR A 43 4.71 9.77 -11.60
CA TYR A 43 6.07 9.52 -11.11
C TYR A 43 6.03 9.08 -9.64
N MET A 44 5.26 9.79 -8.80
CA MET A 44 5.08 9.42 -7.39
C MET A 44 4.47 8.01 -7.23
N ALA A 45 3.48 7.66 -8.04
CA ALA A 45 2.84 6.34 -8.03
C ALA A 45 3.84 5.22 -8.37
N ARG A 46 4.80 5.45 -9.27
CA ARG A 46 5.86 4.47 -9.56
C ARG A 46 6.80 4.28 -8.38
N LEU A 47 7.22 5.36 -7.71
CA LEU A 47 8.07 5.25 -6.52
C LEU A 47 7.36 4.48 -5.40
N PHE A 48 6.09 4.82 -5.16
CA PHE A 48 5.21 4.10 -4.24
C PHE A 48 5.11 2.62 -4.62
N GLY A 49 4.83 2.31 -5.89
CA GLY A 49 4.66 0.94 -6.35
C GLY A 49 5.92 0.09 -6.25
N ALA A 50 7.09 0.68 -6.55
CA ALA A 50 8.38 0.00 -6.41
C ALA A 50 8.65 -0.39 -4.95
N ARG A 51 8.34 0.50 -3.99
CA ARG A 51 8.45 0.24 -2.55
C ARG A 51 7.53 -0.90 -2.11
N ASP A 52 6.27 -0.89 -2.54
CA ASP A 52 5.31 -1.94 -2.19
C ASP A 52 5.73 -3.32 -2.71
N VAL A 53 6.24 -3.38 -3.94
CA VAL A 53 6.80 -4.60 -4.52
C VAL A 53 8.02 -5.07 -3.71
N ALA A 54 8.93 -4.17 -3.35
CA ALA A 54 10.11 -4.53 -2.55
C ALA A 54 9.72 -5.09 -1.17
N LEU A 55 8.74 -4.46 -0.49
CA LEU A 55 8.22 -4.95 0.79
C LEU A 55 7.58 -6.34 0.66
N ALA A 56 6.82 -6.58 -0.42
CA ALA A 56 6.22 -7.89 -0.69
C ALA A 56 7.29 -8.95 -0.99
N VAL A 57 8.29 -8.62 -1.79
CA VAL A 57 9.43 -9.51 -2.10
C VAL A 57 10.20 -9.85 -0.83
N GLY A 58 10.58 -8.86 -0.01
CA GLY A 58 11.30 -9.09 1.24
C GLY A 58 10.51 -9.97 2.22
N THR A 59 9.20 -9.73 2.33
CA THR A 59 8.29 -10.55 3.16
C THR A 59 8.23 -12.01 2.67
N ASN A 60 8.07 -12.24 1.36
CA ASN A 60 7.94 -13.59 0.79
C ASN A 60 9.29 -14.34 0.73
N ALA A 61 10.40 -13.62 0.53
CA ALA A 61 11.73 -14.22 0.38
C ALA A 61 12.40 -14.58 1.72
N THR A 62 11.83 -14.15 2.85
CA THR A 62 12.36 -14.41 4.19
C THR A 62 11.41 -15.29 5.00
N THR A 63 11.88 -15.81 6.14
CA THR A 63 11.10 -16.59 7.11
C THR A 63 11.47 -16.18 8.53
N GLY A 64 10.66 -16.59 9.52
CA GLY A 64 10.96 -16.41 10.95
C GLY A 64 11.24 -14.95 11.33
N PRO A 65 12.24 -14.66 12.18
CA PRO A 65 12.51 -13.30 12.65
C PRO A 65 12.74 -12.27 11.54
N SER A 66 13.35 -12.67 10.42
CA SER A 66 13.59 -11.77 9.29
C SER A 66 12.29 -11.39 8.58
N ARG A 67 11.35 -12.33 8.42
CA ARG A 67 10.02 -12.04 7.86
C ARG A 67 9.23 -11.12 8.79
N ALA A 68 9.25 -11.40 10.09
CA ALA A 68 8.61 -10.55 11.09
C ALA A 68 9.11 -9.09 11.02
N THR A 69 10.40 -8.87 10.76
CA THR A 69 10.96 -7.53 10.53
C THR A 69 10.38 -6.87 9.27
N TRP A 70 10.32 -7.59 8.14
CA TRP A 70 9.70 -7.06 6.91
C TRP A 70 8.22 -6.73 7.08
N ILE A 71 7.46 -7.57 7.79
CA ILE A 71 6.05 -7.31 8.12
C ILE A 71 5.94 -6.02 8.93
N LYS A 72 6.74 -5.85 9.99
CA LYS A 72 6.73 -4.64 10.84
C LYS A 72 7.08 -3.37 10.07
N ILE A 73 8.14 -3.40 9.25
CA ILE A 73 8.52 -2.26 8.41
C ILE A 73 7.38 -1.91 7.45
N GLY A 74 6.76 -2.92 6.85
CA GLY A 74 5.62 -2.72 5.98
C GLY A 74 4.42 -2.10 6.71
N VAL A 75 4.06 -2.59 7.91
CA VAL A 75 2.97 -2.01 8.72
C VAL A 75 3.25 -0.54 9.06
N LEU A 76 4.49 -0.19 9.43
CA LEU A 76 4.86 1.20 9.68
C LEU A 76 4.73 2.08 8.43
N THR A 77 5.09 1.51 7.28
CA THR A 77 4.96 2.19 5.98
C THR A 77 3.49 2.43 5.63
N ASP A 78 2.66 1.39 5.73
CA ASP A 78 1.22 1.46 5.43
C ASP A 78 0.52 2.43 6.40
N ALA A 79 0.94 2.48 7.68
CA ALA A 79 0.44 3.46 8.64
C ALA A 79 0.82 4.90 8.28
N ALA A 80 2.04 5.13 7.77
CA ALA A 80 2.45 6.43 7.27
C ALA A 80 1.64 6.86 6.03
N ASP A 81 1.25 5.91 5.17
CA ASP A 81 0.37 6.18 4.03
C ASP A 81 -1.05 6.55 4.47
N VAL A 82 -1.59 5.90 5.51
CA VAL A 82 -2.88 6.31 6.14
C VAL A 82 -2.80 7.75 6.64
N VAL A 83 -1.73 8.09 7.37
CA VAL A 83 -1.52 9.47 7.85
C VAL A 83 -1.44 10.45 6.69
N SER A 84 -0.70 10.11 5.63
CA SER A 84 -0.56 10.94 4.44
C SER A 84 -1.90 11.16 3.73
N ALA A 85 -2.74 10.13 3.63
CA ALA A 85 -4.09 10.24 3.07
C ALA A 85 -4.99 11.14 3.92
N VAL A 86 -4.92 11.03 5.25
CA VAL A 86 -5.68 11.90 6.16
C VAL A 86 -5.23 13.36 6.06
N LEU A 87 -3.92 13.61 6.05
CA LEU A 87 -3.38 14.96 5.91
C LEU A 87 -3.78 15.58 4.56
N GLY A 88 -3.59 14.84 3.46
CA GLY A 88 -3.94 15.32 2.13
C GLY A 88 -5.44 15.55 1.93
N GLY A 89 -6.29 14.74 2.58
CA GLY A 89 -7.74 14.97 2.60
C GLY A 89 -8.16 16.17 3.44
N ARG A 90 -7.40 16.54 4.48
CA ARG A 90 -7.68 17.67 5.37
C ARG A 90 -7.21 19.01 4.79
N ASP A 91 -6.04 19.03 4.17
CA ASP A 91 -5.46 20.24 3.56
C ASP A 91 -5.96 20.50 2.12
N GLY A 92 -6.66 19.53 1.53
CA GLY A 92 -7.25 19.65 0.20
C GLY A 92 -6.28 19.36 -0.95
N SER A 93 -5.05 18.90 -0.65
CA SER A 93 -4.09 18.46 -1.67
C SER A 93 -4.48 17.14 -2.34
N LEU A 94 -5.40 16.37 -1.74
CA LEU A 94 -6.00 15.18 -2.34
C LEU A 94 -7.51 15.35 -2.56
N PRO A 95 -8.04 14.87 -3.70
CA PRO A 95 -9.48 14.63 -3.83
C PRO A 95 -9.98 13.75 -2.69
N LYS A 96 -11.16 14.06 -2.13
CA LYS A 96 -11.73 13.31 -1.00
C LYS A 96 -11.86 11.81 -1.29
N THR A 97 -12.23 11.47 -2.52
CA THR A 97 -12.31 10.08 -3.00
C THR A 97 -10.95 9.40 -2.94
N THR A 98 -9.88 10.05 -3.38
CA THR A 98 -8.51 9.54 -3.30
C THR A 98 -8.03 9.37 -1.88
N ALA A 99 -8.27 10.37 -1.02
CA ALA A 99 -7.93 10.27 0.40
C ALA A 99 -8.63 9.08 1.08
N VAL A 100 -9.93 8.88 0.81
CA VAL A 100 -10.70 7.77 1.40
C VAL A 100 -10.26 6.42 0.83
N LEU A 101 -10.21 6.25 -0.50
CA LEU A 101 -9.88 4.96 -1.11
C LEU A 101 -8.43 4.54 -0.82
N GLY A 102 -7.50 5.48 -0.93
CA GLY A 102 -6.09 5.26 -0.59
C GLY A 102 -5.93 4.96 0.90
N GLY A 103 -6.52 5.77 1.77
CA GLY A 103 -6.46 5.60 3.22
C GLY A 103 -7.06 4.27 3.70
N LEU A 104 -8.22 3.86 3.16
CA LEU A 104 -8.83 2.57 3.49
C LEU A 104 -7.99 1.38 3.01
N THR A 105 -7.38 1.49 1.84
CA THR A 105 -6.50 0.43 1.31
C THR A 105 -5.27 0.27 2.19
N ALA A 106 -4.61 1.37 2.56
CA ALA A 106 -3.47 1.37 3.46
C ALA A 106 -3.85 0.87 4.87
N ALA A 107 -5.00 1.28 5.41
CA ALA A 107 -5.49 0.79 6.70
C ALA A 107 -5.80 -0.72 6.66
N GLY A 108 -6.33 -1.22 5.53
CA GLY A 108 -6.50 -2.65 5.30
C GLY A 108 -5.17 -3.41 5.30
N ALA A 109 -4.13 -2.87 4.67
CA ALA A 109 -2.78 -3.43 4.69
C ALA A 109 -2.17 -3.45 6.11
N VAL A 110 -2.36 -2.39 6.89
CA VAL A 110 -2.00 -2.36 8.32
C VAL A 110 -2.69 -3.50 9.08
N ALA A 111 -4.01 -3.65 8.92
CA ALA A 111 -4.76 -4.69 9.60
C ALA A 111 -4.27 -6.11 9.22
N LEU A 112 -4.00 -6.35 7.93
CA LEU A 112 -3.46 -7.62 7.45
C LEU A 112 -2.05 -7.89 7.98
N GLY A 113 -1.18 -6.87 8.03
CA GLY A 113 0.17 -7.00 8.57
C GLY A 113 0.20 -7.26 10.07
N VAL A 114 -0.66 -6.59 10.85
CA VAL A 114 -0.83 -6.88 12.28
C VAL A 114 -1.38 -8.30 12.48
N ALA A 115 -2.36 -8.71 11.68
CA ALA A 115 -2.90 -10.06 11.75
C ALA A 115 -1.84 -11.14 11.41
N ALA A 116 -1.03 -10.91 10.38
CA ALA A 116 0.08 -11.80 10.02
C ALA A 116 1.13 -11.90 11.14
N ALA A 117 1.53 -10.76 11.72
CA ALA A 117 2.47 -10.74 12.83
C ALA A 117 1.95 -11.49 14.07
N ASN A 118 0.65 -11.34 14.38
CA ASN A 118 0.02 -12.04 15.50
C ASN A 118 -0.17 -13.54 15.24
N ALA A 119 -0.23 -13.96 13.98
CA ALA A 119 -0.29 -15.37 13.59
C ALA A 119 1.08 -16.07 13.66
N GLY A 120 2.17 -15.34 13.98
CA GLY A 120 3.52 -15.88 14.07
C GLY A 120 4.20 -16.11 12.73
N GLU A 121 3.72 -15.43 11.67
CA GLU A 121 4.30 -15.48 10.32
C GLU A 121 5.63 -14.72 10.23
#